data_AF-A0A1W9LJU0-F1
#
_entry.id   AF-A0A1W9LJU0-F1
#
_cell.length_a   1.000
_cell.length_b   1.000
_cell.length_c   1.000
_cell.angle_alpha   90.00
_cell.angle_beta   90.00
_cell.angle_gamma   90.00
#
_symmetry.space_group_name_H-M   'P 1'
#
loop_
_entity.id
_entity.type
_entity.pdbx_description
1 polymer ?
#
loop_
_entity_poly.entity_id
_entity_poly.type
_entity_poly.pdbx_seq_one_letter_code
_entity_poly.pdbx_strand_id
1 'polypeptide(L)'
;MENSHVNSNFTSIGGDAFEGYIGASGSGGGIYIDGGTLTLRSSSVNKNATAVDSFGECFGYRGRFGSGGSGGGIWASKVTFILESSIVNENSIGKSCGGSDGGSGGGIYATSSVKLTLIQTTVSKNIAGSGSITDGVEIGYGGSGGGIYSGGDVTIERSTISGNVAGNGAPAAPDGVLGNDGGFGGGICVKNAMLAMKNSTVSGNAAGDAGPSWSVRGGEGGSGGGIYATKLTLQNCTITDNVAGKAEVMGGGAGEGGGIYVVSGQFFQNNIIAGNSVDISAQHSDDCYGSFFSCGYNLIGDPTGCNSVEDPDGCSFIRYGYKELVGSDANPLNPSLAPLADYGGPTQTHALIKESQAVDTGICIFTTDQRGLPRPTDSYGWTVCDIGAYELIDKTPPESPTLMLSSDDDTGSNSSDQITKMSDMTITGTGKNASTVQLYRNGSQISGATGIVSDNTFFIDISLTEGIHSLTATQTSINGYTSAASSPLTITVDTAVPRPPVCSFHRTMTPVSATAITSHRKPRD
;
A
#
# COMPACT_ATOMS: atom_id res chain seq x y z
N MET A 1 27.47 -6.03 -31.26
CA MET A 1 26.77 -5.79 -29.98
C MET A 1 27.87 -5.55 -28.96
N GLU A 2 28.38 -4.32 -28.91
CA GLU A 2 29.49 -3.88 -28.07
C GLU A 2 29.32 -2.36 -27.90
N ASN A 3 29.52 -1.86 -26.68
CA ASN A 3 29.35 -0.48 -26.19
C ASN A 3 27.92 -0.01 -25.88
N SER A 4 27.41 -0.25 -24.67
CA SER A 4 26.31 0.54 -24.10
C SER A 4 26.82 1.87 -23.49
N HIS A 5 27.53 2.65 -24.31
CA HIS A 5 27.57 4.10 -24.11
C HIS A 5 26.26 4.67 -24.69
N VAL A 6 25.29 4.97 -23.84
CA VAL A 6 24.05 5.64 -24.30
C VAL A 6 24.35 7.12 -24.48
N ASN A 7 24.88 7.47 -25.66
CA ASN A 7 25.11 8.86 -26.04
C ASN A 7 23.78 9.57 -26.31
N SER A 8 23.70 10.81 -25.85
CA SER A 8 22.51 11.68 -25.76
C SER A 8 21.56 11.70 -26.98
N ASN A 9 20.26 11.78 -26.66
CA ASN A 9 19.04 11.90 -27.51
C ASN A 9 18.24 10.60 -27.78
N PHE A 10 17.73 9.94 -26.73
CA PHE A 10 16.63 8.97 -26.86
C PHE A 10 15.46 9.33 -25.93
N THR A 11 14.26 9.45 -26.51
CA THR A 11 13.03 9.89 -25.82
C THR A 11 12.18 8.77 -25.22
N SER A 12 12.55 7.50 -25.39
CA SER A 12 12.01 6.37 -24.61
C SER A 12 12.73 5.09 -25.00
N ILE A 13 13.27 4.37 -24.01
CA ILE A 13 13.64 2.96 -24.18
C ILE A 13 12.63 2.17 -23.34
N GLY A 14 11.91 1.24 -23.97
CA GLY A 14 10.86 0.47 -23.30
C GLY A 14 10.90 -1.00 -23.71
N GLY A 15 10.79 -1.89 -22.72
CA GLY A 15 10.78 -3.34 -22.93
C GLY A 15 12.15 -4.03 -22.94
N ASP A 16 13.23 -3.33 -22.59
CA ASP A 16 14.59 -3.88 -22.58
C ASP A 16 15.04 -4.33 -21.19
N ALA A 17 15.77 -5.44 -21.14
CA ALA A 17 16.49 -5.92 -19.96
C ALA A 17 17.99 -5.64 -20.15
N PHE A 18 18.58 -4.88 -19.22
CA PHE A 18 20.01 -4.57 -19.21
C PHE A 18 20.70 -5.49 -18.22
N GLU A 19 21.14 -6.65 -18.73
CA GLU A 19 21.98 -7.61 -18.03
C GLU A 19 23.35 -7.66 -18.69
N GLY A 20 24.42 -7.32 -17.96
CA GLY A 20 25.77 -7.47 -18.50
C GLY A 20 26.82 -6.69 -17.72
N TYR A 21 27.97 -7.33 -17.52
CA TYR A 21 29.16 -6.70 -16.94
C TYR A 21 29.83 -5.78 -17.99
N ILE A 22 30.63 -4.82 -17.51
CA ILE A 22 31.61 -3.96 -18.24
C ILE A 22 31.14 -2.51 -18.48
N GLY A 23 31.37 -1.64 -17.49
CA GLY A 23 31.53 -0.20 -17.67
C GLY A 23 33.02 0.19 -17.71
N ALA A 24 33.45 0.95 -18.72
CA ALA A 24 34.85 1.24 -19.07
C ALA A 24 35.65 2.13 -18.07
N SER A 25 35.17 2.33 -16.84
CA SER A 25 35.82 3.17 -15.83
C SER A 25 35.42 2.84 -14.38
N GLY A 26 34.82 1.67 -14.15
CA GLY A 26 34.35 1.26 -12.82
C GLY A 26 33.01 1.85 -12.38
N SER A 27 32.35 2.74 -13.14
CA SER A 27 31.03 3.30 -12.80
C SER A 27 29.94 2.89 -13.79
N GLY A 28 28.70 2.73 -13.34
CA GLY A 28 27.56 2.38 -14.18
C GLY A 28 27.64 0.93 -14.66
N GLY A 29 27.49 -0.04 -13.75
CA GLY A 29 27.67 -1.45 -14.09
C GLY A 29 26.73 -1.96 -15.18
N GLY A 30 25.54 -1.36 -15.33
CA GLY A 30 24.61 -1.62 -16.44
C GLY A 30 24.47 -0.43 -17.40
N ILE A 31 24.05 0.73 -16.89
CA ILE A 31 23.77 1.93 -17.71
C ILE A 31 24.62 3.12 -17.24
N TYR A 32 25.26 3.80 -18.19
CA TYR A 32 25.97 5.06 -17.96
C TYR A 32 25.35 6.18 -18.82
N ILE A 33 25.02 7.31 -18.19
CA ILE A 33 24.32 8.45 -18.83
C ILE A 33 25.06 9.76 -18.48
N ASP A 34 25.47 10.52 -19.50
CA ASP A 34 26.03 11.88 -19.34
C ASP A 34 25.34 12.83 -20.34
N GLY A 35 24.47 13.71 -19.83
CA GLY A 35 23.78 14.73 -20.59
C GLY A 35 22.40 14.32 -21.15
N GLY A 36 21.48 15.29 -21.21
CA GLY A 36 20.19 15.19 -21.92
C GLY A 36 18.99 14.84 -21.02
N THR A 37 18.01 14.15 -21.58
CA THR A 37 16.88 13.57 -20.84
C THR A 37 16.78 12.10 -21.21
N LEU A 38 16.62 11.23 -20.21
CA LEU A 38 16.35 9.81 -20.44
C LEU A 38 15.09 9.41 -19.67
N THR A 39 14.17 8.74 -20.37
CA THR A 39 13.04 8.05 -19.74
C THR A 39 13.11 6.56 -20.05
N LEU A 40 13.18 5.75 -19.01
CA LEU A 40 13.07 4.30 -19.08
C LEU A 40 11.66 3.90 -18.63
N ARG A 41 10.95 3.14 -19.48
CA ARG A 41 9.60 2.66 -19.20
C ARG A 41 9.57 1.15 -19.20
N SER A 42 8.94 0.54 -18.21
CA SER A 42 8.77 -0.93 -18.19
C SER A 42 10.09 -1.66 -18.45
N SER A 43 11.19 -1.14 -17.89
CA SER A 43 12.55 -1.60 -18.15
C SER A 43 13.12 -2.27 -16.90
N SER A 44 14.07 -3.19 -17.08
CA SER A 44 14.78 -3.83 -15.97
C SER A 44 16.29 -3.59 -16.07
N VAL A 45 16.90 -3.14 -14.98
CA VAL A 45 18.35 -3.04 -14.80
C VAL A 45 18.72 -3.88 -13.60
N ASN A 46 19.17 -5.09 -13.86
CA ASN A 46 19.26 -6.13 -12.85
C ASN A 46 20.59 -6.88 -12.87
N LYS A 47 21.08 -7.26 -11.68
CA LYS A 47 22.27 -8.11 -11.52
C LYS A 47 23.54 -7.57 -12.18
N ASN A 48 23.64 -6.26 -12.32
CA ASN A 48 24.84 -5.62 -12.83
C ASN A 48 25.83 -5.40 -11.69
N ALA A 49 27.12 -5.33 -12.02
CA ALA A 49 28.10 -4.89 -11.04
C ALA A 49 29.23 -4.07 -11.64
N THR A 50 29.79 -3.17 -10.83
CA THR A 50 31.00 -2.44 -11.20
C THR A 50 32.23 -3.36 -11.11
N ALA A 51 33.15 -3.21 -12.05
CA ALA A 51 34.34 -4.04 -12.15
C ALA A 51 35.41 -3.70 -11.09
N VAL A 52 35.89 -4.74 -10.38
CA VAL A 52 37.32 -4.90 -10.07
C VAL A 52 37.89 -5.89 -11.09
N ASP A 53 39.15 -5.74 -11.48
CA ASP A 53 39.72 -6.54 -12.57
C ASP A 53 39.58 -8.07 -12.38
N SER A 54 39.68 -8.79 -13.49
CA SER A 54 39.41 -10.24 -13.62
C SER A 54 40.32 -11.14 -12.79
N PHE A 55 41.32 -10.59 -12.09
CA PHE A 55 42.26 -11.34 -11.28
C PHE A 55 41.92 -11.31 -9.79
N GLY A 56 40.97 -10.47 -9.35
CA GLY A 56 40.64 -10.35 -7.92
C GLY A 56 41.82 -9.89 -7.06
N GLU A 57 42.91 -9.44 -7.68
CA GLU A 57 44.09 -8.91 -7.03
C GLU A 57 44.19 -7.42 -7.33
N CYS A 58 44.26 -6.62 -6.26
CA CYS A 58 44.44 -5.19 -6.32
C CYS A 58 45.83 -4.82 -6.91
N PHE A 59 46.05 -4.99 -8.22
CA PHE A 59 47.28 -4.55 -8.90
C PHE A 59 46.98 -3.52 -9.97
N GLY A 60 46.94 -2.25 -9.56
CA GLY A 60 46.97 -1.12 -10.48
C GLY A 60 48.31 -1.04 -11.21
N TYR A 61 48.30 -1.10 -12.54
CA TYR A 61 49.46 -0.74 -13.36
C TYR A 61 49.88 0.70 -13.02
N ARG A 62 51.09 0.88 -12.45
CA ARG A 62 51.66 2.16 -11.95
C ARG A 62 51.17 2.68 -10.58
N GLY A 63 50.73 1.82 -9.66
CA GLY A 63 50.59 2.20 -8.25
C GLY A 63 49.48 3.22 -7.95
N ARG A 64 48.43 3.28 -8.79
CA ARG A 64 47.16 3.94 -8.43
C ARG A 64 46.14 2.87 -8.11
N PHE A 65 45.64 2.87 -6.89
CA PHE A 65 44.55 2.02 -6.46
C PHE A 65 43.21 2.62 -6.93
N GLY A 66 42.34 1.80 -7.52
CA GLY A 66 41.05 2.23 -8.05
C GLY A 66 39.97 2.22 -6.97
N SER A 67 39.10 3.23 -6.95
CA SER A 67 37.84 3.18 -6.23
C SER A 67 36.92 2.11 -6.86
N GLY A 68 36.06 1.45 -6.07
CA GLY A 68 35.10 0.45 -6.57
C GLY A 68 34.06 0.98 -7.58
N GLY A 69 34.12 2.29 -7.85
CA GLY A 69 33.28 3.09 -8.74
C GLY A 69 31.80 3.16 -8.30
N SER A 70 30.98 3.95 -8.99
CA SER A 70 29.64 4.32 -8.49
C SER A 70 28.52 3.90 -9.44
N GLY A 71 27.32 3.65 -8.92
CA GLY A 71 26.18 3.25 -9.76
C GLY A 71 26.29 1.80 -10.20
N GLY A 72 26.05 0.84 -9.30
CA GLY A 72 26.14 -0.59 -9.63
C GLY A 72 25.23 -1.00 -10.79
N GLY A 73 24.00 -0.49 -10.80
CA GLY A 73 23.10 -0.60 -11.95
C GLY A 73 23.25 0.59 -12.91
N ILE A 74 22.95 1.78 -12.42
CA ILE A 74 22.82 3.00 -13.24
C ILE A 74 23.69 4.11 -12.68
N TRP A 75 24.42 4.77 -13.56
CA TRP A 75 25.12 6.03 -13.28
C TRP A 75 24.58 7.15 -14.17
N ALA A 76 24.24 8.29 -13.58
CA ALA A 76 23.66 9.43 -14.28
C ALA A 76 24.31 10.77 -13.92
N SER A 77 24.61 11.57 -14.94
CA SER A 77 25.06 12.96 -14.80
C SER A 77 24.48 13.92 -15.83
N LYS A 78 24.24 15.18 -15.41
CA LYS A 78 23.75 16.29 -16.26
C LYS A 78 22.46 15.96 -17.02
N VAL A 79 21.55 15.20 -16.40
CA VAL A 79 20.37 14.64 -17.05
C VAL A 79 19.10 14.83 -16.22
N THR A 80 17.95 15.01 -16.88
CA THR A 80 16.66 14.68 -16.26
C THR A 80 16.38 13.20 -16.49
N PHE A 81 16.37 12.41 -15.42
CA PHE A 81 16.27 10.95 -15.51
C PHE A 81 14.97 10.44 -14.89
N ILE A 82 14.17 9.75 -15.69
CA ILE A 82 12.85 9.24 -15.29
C ILE A 82 12.82 7.72 -15.44
N LEU A 83 12.43 7.03 -14.38
CA LEU A 83 12.09 5.61 -14.36
C LEU A 83 10.58 5.49 -14.12
N GLU A 84 9.89 4.83 -15.04
CA GLU A 84 8.45 4.60 -14.98
C GLU A 84 8.15 3.11 -15.12
N SER A 85 7.39 2.55 -14.19
CA SER A 85 7.01 1.13 -14.17
C SER A 85 8.21 0.18 -14.31
N SER A 86 9.37 0.55 -13.77
CA SER A 86 10.66 -0.11 -14.03
C SER A 86 11.22 -0.81 -12.79
N ILE A 87 12.24 -1.65 -12.99
CA ILE A 87 12.89 -2.42 -11.92
C ILE A 87 14.40 -2.18 -11.96
N VAL A 88 14.99 -1.82 -10.82
CA VAL A 88 16.44 -1.74 -10.62
C VAL A 88 16.80 -2.63 -9.43
N ASN A 89 17.27 -3.86 -9.68
CA ASN A 89 17.46 -4.80 -8.60
C ASN A 89 18.71 -5.68 -8.66
N GLU A 90 19.15 -6.15 -7.49
CA GLU A 90 20.28 -7.08 -7.38
C GLU A 90 21.59 -6.54 -8.01
N ASN A 91 21.71 -5.23 -8.19
CA ASN A 91 22.94 -4.63 -8.67
C ASN A 91 23.91 -4.39 -7.52
N SER A 92 25.20 -4.51 -7.78
CA SER A 92 26.22 -4.39 -6.74
C SER A 92 27.39 -3.54 -7.18
N ILE A 93 28.12 -3.00 -6.21
CA ILE A 93 29.39 -2.33 -6.48
C ILE A 93 30.50 -3.23 -5.96
N GLY A 94 31.53 -3.44 -6.80
CA GLY A 94 32.71 -4.21 -6.44
C GLY A 94 33.43 -3.63 -5.21
N LYS A 95 34.17 -4.49 -4.49
CA LYS A 95 34.96 -4.04 -3.34
C LYS A 95 35.98 -2.98 -3.78
N SER A 96 36.16 -1.94 -2.98
CA SER A 96 37.24 -1.00 -3.20
C SER A 96 38.59 -1.65 -2.88
N CYS A 97 39.67 -1.11 -3.45
CA CYS A 97 41.04 -1.55 -3.20
C CYS A 97 41.87 -0.37 -2.70
N GLY A 98 42.95 -0.65 -1.98
CA GLY A 98 43.97 0.38 -1.80
C GLY A 98 43.71 1.42 -0.73
N GLY A 99 42.88 1.12 0.28
CA GLY A 99 42.48 2.12 1.27
C GLY A 99 41.39 3.09 0.79
N SER A 100 40.78 2.84 -0.37
CA SER A 100 39.78 3.73 -0.96
C SER A 100 38.37 3.50 -0.42
N ASP A 101 37.55 4.55 -0.51
CA ASP A 101 36.13 4.51 -0.17
C ASP A 101 35.34 3.55 -1.06
N GLY A 102 34.32 2.97 -0.45
CA GLY A 102 33.30 2.20 -1.13
C GLY A 102 32.46 3.05 -2.07
N GLY A 103 32.10 2.48 -3.22
CA GLY A 103 31.26 3.17 -4.20
C GLY A 103 29.82 3.32 -3.75
N SER A 104 29.19 4.45 -4.07
CA SER A 104 27.81 4.78 -3.68
C SER A 104 26.80 4.47 -4.78
N GLY A 105 25.53 4.29 -4.41
CA GLY A 105 24.45 4.04 -5.36
C GLY A 105 24.51 2.63 -5.94
N GLY A 106 24.32 1.61 -5.11
CA GLY A 106 24.36 0.21 -5.57
C GLY A 106 23.39 -0.04 -6.73
N GLY A 107 22.17 0.49 -6.65
CA GLY A 107 21.22 0.51 -7.77
C GLY A 107 21.45 1.70 -8.69
N ILE A 108 21.29 2.91 -8.15
CA ILE A 108 21.32 4.16 -8.92
C ILE A 108 22.27 5.16 -8.26
N TYR A 109 23.16 5.74 -9.04
CA TYR A 109 23.96 6.90 -8.67
C TYR A 109 23.63 8.10 -9.56
N ALA A 110 23.17 9.18 -8.94
CA ALA A 110 22.83 10.44 -9.59
C ALA A 110 23.71 11.59 -9.07
N THR A 111 24.44 12.26 -9.97
CA THR A 111 25.23 13.45 -9.58
C THR A 111 24.33 14.65 -9.24
N SER A 112 24.89 15.71 -8.66
CA SER A 112 24.13 16.89 -8.20
C SER A 112 23.39 17.68 -9.26
N SER A 113 23.74 17.50 -10.53
CA SER A 113 23.04 18.11 -11.67
C SER A 113 21.83 17.32 -12.16
N VAL A 114 21.58 16.13 -11.58
CA VAL A 114 20.50 15.24 -12.01
C VAL A 114 19.23 15.54 -11.25
N LYS A 115 18.11 15.56 -11.97
CA LYS A 115 16.78 15.43 -11.39
C LYS A 115 16.26 14.03 -11.66
N LEU A 116 16.14 13.23 -10.61
CA LEU A 116 15.72 11.83 -10.67
C LEU A 116 14.24 11.72 -10.34
N THR A 117 13.47 10.98 -11.14
CA THR A 117 12.05 10.71 -10.88
C THR A 117 11.74 9.24 -11.05
N LEU A 118 11.19 8.62 -10.01
CA LEU A 118 10.73 7.24 -10.00
C LEU A 118 9.21 7.23 -9.85
N ILE A 119 8.52 6.57 -10.78
CA ILE A 119 7.08 6.38 -10.76
C ILE A 119 6.82 4.88 -10.94
N GLN A 120 6.04 4.26 -10.06
CA GLN A 120 5.72 2.83 -10.20
C GLN A 120 6.97 1.92 -10.30
N THR A 121 8.07 2.34 -9.68
CA THR A 121 9.38 1.70 -9.88
C THR A 121 9.79 0.92 -8.64
N THR A 122 10.40 -0.23 -8.84
CA THR A 122 10.99 -1.04 -7.75
C THR A 122 12.51 -0.89 -7.77
N VAL A 123 13.11 -0.45 -6.66
CA VAL A 123 14.57 -0.46 -6.46
C VAL A 123 14.88 -1.41 -5.32
N SER A 124 15.41 -2.59 -5.60
CA SER A 124 15.53 -3.61 -4.56
C SER A 124 16.79 -4.46 -4.56
N LYS A 125 17.22 -4.92 -3.38
CA LYS A 125 18.36 -5.84 -3.21
C LYS A 125 19.67 -5.34 -3.85
N ASN A 126 19.84 -4.04 -3.99
CA ASN A 126 21.08 -3.47 -4.50
C ASN A 126 22.07 -3.23 -3.36
N ILE A 127 23.36 -3.34 -3.66
CA ILE A 127 24.44 -3.32 -2.68
C ILE A 127 25.48 -2.27 -3.06
N ALA A 128 25.71 -1.28 -2.20
CA ALA A 128 26.81 -0.32 -2.35
C ALA A 128 28.16 -0.94 -1.91
N GLY A 129 29.26 -0.34 -2.36
CA GLY A 129 30.60 -0.89 -2.13
C GLY A 129 31.08 -0.61 -0.70
N SER A 130 31.80 -1.55 -0.09
CA SER A 130 32.48 -1.35 1.19
C SER A 130 33.80 -0.60 1.02
N GLY A 131 34.23 0.09 2.08
CA GLY A 131 35.58 0.65 2.19
C GLY A 131 36.65 -0.44 2.26
N SER A 132 37.88 -0.08 1.90
CA SER A 132 39.04 -1.00 1.91
C SER A 132 40.18 -0.46 2.75
N ILE A 133 41.19 -1.30 2.96
CA ILE A 133 42.39 -0.98 3.73
C ILE A 133 43.64 -1.19 2.85
N THR A 134 44.69 -0.41 3.11
CA THR A 134 46.06 -0.66 2.58
C THR A 134 47.07 -0.62 3.69
N ASP A 135 47.90 -1.68 3.82
CA ASP A 135 49.15 -1.81 4.60
C ASP A 135 49.37 -0.74 5.69
N GLY A 136 48.38 -0.51 6.57
CA GLY A 136 48.48 0.39 7.71
C GLY A 136 48.28 1.90 7.49
N VAL A 137 47.99 2.40 6.29
CA VAL A 137 48.08 3.87 6.01
C VAL A 137 46.75 4.52 5.62
N GLU A 138 45.98 3.91 4.71
CA GLU A 138 44.70 4.45 4.24
C GLU A 138 43.59 3.41 4.44
N ILE A 139 42.46 3.90 4.96
CA ILE A 139 41.23 3.17 5.23
C ILE A 139 40.08 3.94 4.57
N GLY A 140 39.15 3.21 3.96
CA GLY A 140 38.02 3.79 3.23
C GLY A 140 36.71 3.76 4.02
N TYR A 141 35.83 4.71 3.74
CA TYR A 141 34.45 4.74 4.21
C TYR A 141 33.56 3.78 3.42
N GLY A 142 32.43 3.39 4.00
CA GLY A 142 31.38 2.68 3.32
C GLY A 142 30.62 3.52 2.28
N GLY A 143 30.26 2.92 1.15
CA GLY A 143 29.47 3.56 0.10
C GLY A 143 28.03 3.81 0.55
N SER A 144 27.51 5.02 0.32
CA SER A 144 26.15 5.41 0.73
C SER A 144 25.11 5.08 -0.34
N GLY A 145 23.83 4.93 0.04
CA GLY A 145 22.75 4.70 -0.92
C GLY A 145 22.82 3.31 -1.55
N GLY A 146 22.53 2.26 -0.79
CA GLY A 146 22.50 0.89 -1.32
C GLY A 146 21.58 0.77 -2.53
N GLY A 147 20.38 1.32 -2.44
CA GLY A 147 19.44 1.44 -3.55
C GLY A 147 19.76 2.66 -4.41
N ILE A 148 19.67 3.84 -3.82
CA ILE A 148 19.78 5.12 -4.53
C ILE A 148 20.73 6.05 -3.79
N TYR A 149 21.72 6.59 -4.51
CA TYR A 149 22.46 7.76 -4.08
C TYR A 149 22.18 8.92 -5.04
N SER A 150 21.86 10.09 -4.50
CA SER A 150 21.70 11.31 -5.29
C SER A 150 22.30 12.53 -4.61
N GLY A 151 23.08 13.31 -5.37
CA GLY A 151 23.42 14.68 -5.00
C GLY A 151 22.41 15.72 -5.48
N GLY A 152 21.43 15.32 -6.29
CA GLY A 152 20.41 16.17 -6.90
C GLY A 152 19.00 15.78 -6.47
N ASP A 153 17.98 16.53 -6.90
CA ASP A 153 16.61 16.33 -6.44
C ASP A 153 16.04 14.98 -6.89
N VAL A 154 15.35 14.31 -5.97
CA VAL A 154 14.70 13.01 -6.21
C VAL A 154 13.21 13.10 -5.91
N THR A 155 12.39 12.65 -6.85
CA THR A 155 10.94 12.47 -6.67
C THR A 155 10.59 11.00 -6.80
N ILE A 156 9.85 10.46 -5.84
CA ILE A 156 9.43 9.05 -5.83
C ILE A 156 7.92 8.98 -5.62
N GLU A 157 7.23 8.30 -6.53
CA GLU A 157 5.79 8.13 -6.49
C GLU A 157 5.39 6.68 -6.73
N ARG A 158 4.48 6.16 -5.91
CA ARG A 158 3.89 4.81 -6.07
C ARG A 158 4.94 3.73 -6.29
N SER A 159 6.06 3.83 -5.59
CA SER A 159 7.27 3.03 -5.84
C SER A 159 7.72 2.32 -4.56
N THR A 160 8.53 1.27 -4.74
CA THR A 160 9.03 0.45 -3.62
C THR A 160 10.55 0.41 -3.62
N ILE A 161 11.15 0.74 -2.48
CA ILE A 161 12.60 0.69 -2.28
C ILE A 161 12.86 -0.31 -1.16
N SER A 162 13.42 -1.48 -1.49
CA SER A 162 13.47 -2.56 -0.50
C SER A 162 14.69 -3.48 -0.54
N GLY A 163 15.11 -3.96 0.63
CA GLY A 163 16.19 -4.95 0.70
C GLY A 163 17.57 -4.43 0.27
N ASN A 164 17.75 -3.12 0.11
CA ASN A 164 19.02 -2.56 -0.34
C ASN A 164 19.99 -2.36 0.83
N VAL A 165 21.29 -2.46 0.56
CA VAL A 165 22.33 -2.46 1.58
C VAL A 165 23.42 -1.44 1.23
N ALA A 166 23.68 -0.48 2.11
CA ALA A 166 24.81 0.42 1.99
C ALA A 166 26.12 -0.29 2.39
N GLY A 167 27.26 0.21 1.93
CA GLY A 167 28.54 -0.46 2.14
C GLY A 167 29.10 -0.27 3.54
N ASN A 168 29.74 -1.30 4.09
CA ASN A 168 30.42 -1.21 5.39
C ASN A 168 31.71 -0.39 5.35
N GLY A 169 32.07 0.19 6.48
CA GLY A 169 33.36 0.86 6.67
C GLY A 169 34.53 -0.13 6.68
N ALA A 170 35.73 0.34 6.35
CA ALA A 170 36.92 -0.49 6.39
C ALA A 170 37.30 -0.85 7.83
N PRO A 171 37.76 -2.10 8.09
CA PRO A 171 38.27 -2.49 9.40
C PRO A 171 39.54 -1.70 9.75
N ALA A 172 39.79 -1.56 11.05
CA ALA A 172 41.00 -0.97 11.60
C ALA A 172 42.26 -1.70 11.12
N ALA A 173 43.34 -0.95 10.92
CA ALA A 173 44.62 -1.52 10.57
C ALA A 173 45.36 -2.10 11.80
N PRO A 174 46.20 -3.14 11.62
CA PRO A 174 46.95 -3.77 12.72
C PRO A 174 47.90 -2.83 13.49
N ASP A 175 48.24 -1.66 12.93
CA ASP A 175 49.18 -0.68 13.47
C ASP A 175 48.52 0.51 14.21
N GLY A 176 47.22 0.41 14.51
CA GLY A 176 46.52 1.37 15.39
C GLY A 176 45.73 2.45 14.66
N VAL A 177 45.49 2.31 13.35
CA VAL A 177 44.53 3.15 12.62
C VAL A 177 43.10 2.75 12.98
N LEU A 178 42.22 3.74 13.22
CA LEU A 178 40.81 3.54 13.57
C LEU A 178 40.05 2.75 12.49
N GLY A 179 38.95 2.10 12.81
CA GLY A 179 38.00 1.67 11.76
C GLY A 179 37.30 2.89 11.17
N ASN A 180 36.76 2.76 9.96
CA ASN A 180 35.97 3.83 9.32
C ASN A 180 34.48 3.58 9.35
N ASP A 181 33.72 4.63 9.03
CA ASP A 181 32.28 4.62 9.15
C ASP A 181 31.60 3.86 8.00
N GLY A 182 30.46 3.26 8.33
CA GLY A 182 29.56 2.66 7.36
C GLY A 182 28.83 3.68 6.51
N GLY A 183 28.33 3.23 5.36
CA GLY A 183 27.60 4.08 4.41
C GLY A 183 26.20 4.45 4.89
N PHE A 184 25.82 5.70 4.70
CA PHE A 184 24.48 6.21 5.04
C PHE A 184 23.42 5.77 4.03
N GLY A 185 22.16 5.69 4.45
CA GLY A 185 21.04 5.50 3.51
C GLY A 185 21.05 4.12 2.88
N GLY A 186 20.65 3.07 3.60
CA GLY A 186 20.60 1.72 3.04
C GLY A 186 19.72 1.64 1.79
N GLY A 187 18.52 2.19 1.88
CA GLY A 187 17.61 2.35 0.75
C GLY A 187 18.00 3.55 -0.10
N ILE A 188 17.98 4.75 0.50
CA ILE A 188 18.10 6.02 -0.20
C ILE A 188 19.05 6.95 0.56
N CYS A 189 20.01 7.55 -0.14
CA CYS A 189 20.84 8.62 0.36
C CYS A 189 20.75 9.84 -0.57
N VAL A 190 20.18 10.96 -0.08
CA VAL A 190 20.11 12.24 -0.80
C VAL A 190 20.85 13.31 -0.02
N LYS A 191 21.97 13.79 -0.58
CA LYS A 191 22.83 14.81 0.05
C LYS A 191 22.68 16.15 -0.65
N ASN A 192 22.48 17.22 0.12
CA ASN A 192 22.39 18.61 -0.33
C ASN A 192 21.26 18.92 -1.33
N ALA A 193 20.26 18.02 -1.43
CA ALA A 193 19.12 18.14 -2.34
C ALA A 193 17.81 17.71 -1.65
N MET A 194 16.69 17.88 -2.34
CA MET A 194 15.37 17.46 -1.85
C MET A 194 15.03 16.03 -2.25
N LEU A 195 14.57 15.24 -1.28
CA LEU A 195 13.83 14.01 -1.51
C LEU A 195 12.34 14.24 -1.24
N ALA A 196 11.51 14.06 -2.27
CA ALA A 196 10.05 14.13 -2.15
C ALA A 196 9.44 12.76 -2.48
N MET A 197 8.68 12.18 -1.53
CA MET A 197 8.06 10.88 -1.71
C MET A 197 6.55 10.91 -1.48
N LYS A 198 5.82 10.18 -2.33
CA LYS A 198 4.36 10.07 -2.30
C LYS A 198 3.88 8.64 -2.52
N ASN A 199 2.91 8.16 -1.75
CA ASN A 199 2.28 6.86 -1.95
C ASN A 199 3.30 5.71 -2.09
N SER A 200 4.45 5.77 -1.40
CA SER A 200 5.60 4.91 -1.66
C SER A 200 6.02 4.11 -0.42
N THR A 201 6.71 2.99 -0.62
CA THR A 201 7.15 2.10 0.46
C THR A 201 8.67 1.99 0.48
N VAL A 202 9.27 2.14 1.67
CA VAL A 202 10.69 1.88 1.90
C VAL A 202 10.81 0.83 3.01
N SER A 203 11.29 -0.36 2.68
CA SER A 203 11.27 -1.48 3.63
C SER A 203 12.44 -2.44 3.55
N GLY A 204 12.92 -2.92 4.69
CA GLY A 204 13.94 -3.97 4.72
C GLY A 204 15.32 -3.50 4.25
N ASN A 205 15.61 -2.20 4.25
CA ASN A 205 16.92 -1.69 3.82
C ASN A 205 17.87 -1.55 5.00
N ALA A 206 19.17 -1.73 4.76
CA ALA A 206 20.20 -1.68 5.79
C ALA A 206 21.29 -0.65 5.44
N ALA A 207 21.57 0.28 6.36
CA ALA A 207 22.75 1.12 6.25
C ALA A 207 24.02 0.30 6.54
N GLY A 208 25.19 0.85 6.18
CA GLY A 208 26.45 0.13 6.28
C GLY A 208 26.95 0.05 7.71
N ASP A 209 27.61 -1.05 8.06
CA ASP A 209 28.14 -1.26 9.40
C ASP A 209 29.46 -0.53 9.61
N ALA A 210 29.77 -0.22 10.87
CA ALA A 210 31.07 0.28 11.26
C ALA A 210 32.21 -0.65 10.85
N GLY A 211 33.39 -0.08 10.58
CA GLY A 211 34.63 -0.82 10.49
C GLY A 211 35.07 -1.35 11.86
N PRO A 212 35.28 -2.67 12.04
CA PRO A 212 35.67 -3.24 13.33
C PRO A 212 37.09 -2.84 13.74
N SER A 213 37.34 -2.76 15.05
CA SER A 213 38.67 -2.44 15.60
C SER A 213 39.00 -3.30 16.83
N TRP A 214 40.28 -3.66 17.01
CA TRP A 214 40.72 -4.52 18.11
C TRP A 214 41.59 -3.82 19.16
N SER A 215 41.95 -2.54 18.94
CA SER A 215 42.93 -1.86 19.81
C SER A 215 42.68 -0.35 20.01
N VAL A 216 41.85 0.26 19.17
CA VAL A 216 41.50 1.70 19.18
C VAL A 216 40.00 1.87 18.88
N ARG A 217 39.44 3.08 19.00
CA ARG A 217 38.03 3.33 18.63
C ARG A 217 37.79 2.93 17.16
N GLY A 218 36.85 2.05 16.87
CA GLY A 218 36.45 1.74 15.48
C GLY A 218 35.59 2.85 14.87
N GLY A 219 35.09 2.61 13.65
CA GLY A 219 34.21 3.55 12.97
C GLY A 219 32.78 3.54 13.53
N GLU A 220 31.94 4.44 13.04
CA GLU A 220 30.51 4.52 13.36
C GLU A 220 29.64 3.79 12.33
N GLY A 221 28.49 3.29 12.78
CA GLY A 221 27.49 2.73 11.87
C GLY A 221 26.84 3.80 11.00
N GLY A 222 26.42 3.46 9.80
CA GLY A 222 25.72 4.38 8.91
C GLY A 222 24.31 4.71 9.40
N SER A 223 23.98 6.00 9.48
CA SER A 223 22.63 6.47 9.79
C SER A 223 21.65 6.36 8.60
N GLY A 224 20.35 6.30 8.89
CA GLY A 224 19.30 6.26 7.88
C GLY A 224 19.21 4.91 7.20
N GLY A 225 18.82 3.85 7.92
CA GLY A 225 18.72 2.49 7.34
C GLY A 225 17.83 2.46 6.08
N GLY A 226 16.65 3.08 6.16
CA GLY A 226 15.77 3.30 5.02
C GLY A 226 16.20 4.50 4.20
N ILE A 227 16.20 5.67 4.84
CA ILE A 227 16.41 6.96 4.19
C ILE A 227 17.44 7.79 4.98
N TYR A 228 18.44 8.30 4.29
CA TYR A 228 19.25 9.44 4.72
C TYR A 228 18.99 10.62 3.80
N ALA A 229 18.52 11.75 4.33
CA ALA A 229 18.21 12.92 3.51
C ALA A 229 18.61 14.24 4.16
N THR A 230 19.18 15.16 3.36
CA THR A 230 19.36 16.55 3.83
C THR A 230 18.00 17.26 3.95
N LYS A 231 17.14 17.10 2.94
CA LYS A 231 15.77 17.63 2.95
C LYS A 231 14.77 16.55 2.53
N LEU A 232 13.67 16.44 3.27
CA LEU A 232 12.69 15.38 3.07
C LEU A 232 11.25 15.88 3.17
N THR A 233 10.42 15.45 2.22
CA THR A 233 8.96 15.56 2.24
C THR A 233 8.35 14.17 2.04
N LEU A 234 7.42 13.79 2.93
CA LEU A 234 6.74 12.50 2.91
C LEU A 234 5.24 12.66 3.00
N GLN A 235 4.53 12.04 2.06
CA GLN A 235 3.06 12.01 2.05
C GLN A 235 2.57 10.60 1.70
N ASN A 236 1.69 10.02 2.50
CA ASN A 236 1.17 8.66 2.28
C ASN A 236 2.29 7.63 2.07
N CYS A 237 3.38 7.69 2.83
CA CYS A 237 4.48 6.74 2.70
C CYS A 237 4.48 5.73 3.85
N THR A 238 5.04 4.55 3.61
CA THR A 238 5.26 3.52 4.64
C THR A 238 6.75 3.19 4.71
N ILE A 239 7.38 3.48 5.85
CA ILE A 239 8.80 3.29 6.14
C ILE A 239 8.91 2.31 7.32
N THR A 240 9.33 1.08 7.06
CA THR A 240 9.29 -0.01 8.06
C THR A 240 10.38 -1.04 7.84
N ASP A 241 10.73 -1.84 8.83
CA ASP A 241 11.71 -2.93 8.74
C ASP A 241 13.12 -2.48 8.26
N ASN A 242 13.45 -1.19 8.33
CA ASN A 242 14.77 -0.72 7.95
C ASN A 242 15.72 -0.69 9.16
N VAL A 243 17.02 -0.85 8.90
CA VAL A 243 18.04 -1.06 9.94
C VAL A 243 19.21 -0.10 9.73
N ALA A 244 19.55 0.70 10.73
CA ALA A 244 20.76 1.52 10.72
C ALA A 244 22.01 0.64 10.91
N GLY A 245 23.18 1.17 10.55
CA GLY A 245 24.44 0.46 10.63
C GLY A 245 24.83 0.14 12.07
N LYS A 246 25.38 -1.06 12.28
CA LYS A 246 25.78 -1.54 13.61
C LYS A 246 27.05 -0.86 14.09
N ALA A 247 27.18 -0.74 15.40
CA ALA A 247 28.50 -0.59 16.02
C ALA A 247 29.23 -1.93 16.00
N GLU A 248 30.55 -1.89 15.84
CA GLU A 248 31.41 -3.08 15.95
C GLU A 248 32.18 -3.11 17.28
N VAL A 249 32.85 -4.22 17.56
CA VAL A 249 33.67 -4.41 18.79
C VAL A 249 34.64 -3.24 18.97
N MET A 250 34.62 -2.59 20.14
CA MET A 250 35.42 -1.39 20.44
C MET A 250 35.24 -0.23 19.42
N GLY A 251 34.13 -0.25 18.67
CA GLY A 251 33.75 0.66 17.60
C GLY A 251 33.25 2.03 18.06
N GLY A 252 33.06 2.93 17.10
CA GLY A 252 32.20 4.10 17.24
C GLY A 252 30.74 3.67 17.44
N GLY A 253 29.87 4.62 17.77
CA GLY A 253 28.45 4.33 18.01
C GLY A 253 27.77 3.70 16.79
N ALA A 254 26.60 3.10 17.00
CA ALA A 254 25.77 2.66 15.89
C ALA A 254 25.18 3.88 15.17
N GLY A 255 24.75 3.68 13.93
CA GLY A 255 24.04 4.71 13.18
C GLY A 255 22.71 5.07 13.82
N GLU A 256 22.20 6.25 13.52
CA GLU A 256 20.93 6.77 14.03
C GLU A 256 19.83 6.69 12.95
N GLY A 257 18.57 6.60 13.35
CA GLY A 257 17.43 6.64 12.43
C GLY A 257 17.38 5.40 11.55
N GLY A 258 17.04 4.25 12.12
CA GLY A 258 16.83 2.99 11.38
C GLY A 258 15.89 3.18 10.19
N GLY A 259 14.78 3.90 10.40
CA GLY A 259 13.86 4.26 9.32
C GLY A 259 14.38 5.45 8.53
N ILE A 260 14.50 6.59 9.20
CA ILE A 260 14.84 7.88 8.57
C ILE A 260 15.90 8.59 9.39
N TYR A 261 16.94 9.09 8.72
CA TYR A 261 17.77 10.17 9.21
C TYR A 261 17.55 11.40 8.34
N VAL A 262 17.13 12.53 8.94
CA VAL A 262 16.87 13.77 8.21
C VAL A 262 17.49 14.99 8.89
N VAL A 263 18.18 15.83 8.11
CA VAL A 263 18.73 17.09 8.64
C VAL A 263 17.65 18.17 8.76
N SER A 264 16.82 18.33 7.71
CA SER A 264 15.70 19.29 7.69
C SER A 264 14.51 18.73 6.92
N GLY A 265 13.59 18.07 7.62
CA GLY A 265 12.31 17.64 7.07
C GLY A 265 11.32 18.80 6.99
N GLN A 266 10.48 18.81 5.95
CA GLN A 266 9.60 19.95 5.68
C GLN A 266 8.11 19.62 5.84
N PHE A 267 7.63 18.52 5.27
CA PHE A 267 6.19 18.21 5.29
C PHE A 267 5.99 16.71 5.43
N PHE A 268 5.65 16.26 6.65
CA PHE A 268 5.33 14.86 6.93
C PHE A 268 3.81 14.77 7.18
N GLN A 269 3.08 14.11 6.29
CA GLN A 269 1.64 13.93 6.43
C GLN A 269 1.19 12.53 6.07
N ASN A 270 0.33 11.95 6.91
CA ASN A 270 -0.32 10.67 6.62
C ASN A 270 0.67 9.51 6.36
N ASN A 271 1.80 9.46 7.07
CA ASN A 271 2.85 8.44 6.88
C ASN A 271 2.86 7.40 8.00
N ILE A 272 3.31 6.18 7.70
CA ILE A 272 3.72 5.18 8.69
C ILE A 272 5.26 5.17 8.74
N ILE A 273 5.83 5.38 9.93
CA ILE A 273 7.27 5.29 10.21
C ILE A 273 7.41 4.47 11.49
N ALA A 274 7.48 3.15 11.35
CA ALA A 274 7.41 2.23 12.50
C ALA A 274 8.09 0.90 12.22
N GLY A 275 8.61 0.23 13.26
CA GLY A 275 9.26 -1.07 13.15
C GLY A 275 10.64 -1.03 12.53
N ASN A 276 11.30 0.13 12.55
CA ASN A 276 12.69 0.28 12.14
C ASN A 276 13.62 0.21 13.36
N SER A 277 14.90 -0.08 13.16
CA SER A 277 15.81 -0.39 14.28
C SER A 277 17.25 0.06 14.06
N VAL A 278 18.00 0.13 15.16
CA VAL A 278 19.46 0.19 15.19
C VAL A 278 19.96 -1.15 15.73
N ASP A 279 20.89 -1.80 15.03
CA ASP A 279 21.37 -3.10 15.48
C ASP A 279 22.51 -2.99 16.48
N ILE A 280 22.17 -3.00 17.77
CA ILE A 280 23.05 -3.50 18.83
C ILE A 280 22.21 -3.96 20.02
N SER A 281 21.74 -5.21 19.97
CA SER A 281 21.37 -5.99 21.17
C SER A 281 20.34 -5.38 22.15
N ALA A 282 19.62 -4.33 21.76
CA ALA A 282 18.67 -3.63 22.60
C ALA A 282 17.36 -3.44 21.85
N GLN A 283 16.30 -3.63 22.63
CA GLN A 283 14.90 -3.52 22.31
C GLN A 283 14.54 -2.04 22.18
N HIS A 284 15.14 -1.34 21.21
CA HIS A 284 14.90 0.07 20.91
C HIS A 284 14.57 0.20 19.42
N SER A 285 13.36 0.67 19.14
CA SER A 285 12.87 0.99 17.79
C SER A 285 13.44 2.36 17.43
N ASP A 286 14.15 2.51 16.32
CA ASP A 286 14.68 3.83 15.92
C ASP A 286 14.06 4.19 14.58
N ASP A 287 12.84 4.71 14.66
CA ASP A 287 12.04 4.98 13.48
C ASP A 287 12.49 6.24 12.76
N CYS A 288 12.95 7.25 13.49
CA CYS A 288 13.50 8.45 12.90
C CYS A 288 14.55 9.14 13.78
N TYR A 289 15.40 9.90 13.10
CA TYR A 289 16.32 10.83 13.72
C TYR A 289 16.35 12.17 12.97
N GLY A 290 16.47 13.24 13.73
CA GLY A 290 16.61 14.61 13.25
C GLY A 290 15.28 15.37 13.25
N SER A 291 15.24 16.52 12.56
CA SER A 291 14.12 17.46 12.68
C SER A 291 13.24 17.49 11.45
N PHE A 292 11.92 17.44 11.64
CA PHE A 292 10.92 17.62 10.57
C PHE A 292 9.68 18.35 11.09
N PHE A 293 8.81 18.82 10.19
CA PHE A 293 7.50 19.35 10.56
C PHE A 293 6.40 18.34 10.24
N SER A 294 5.54 18.04 11.21
CA SER A 294 4.34 17.23 11.01
C SER A 294 3.17 18.10 10.54
N CYS A 295 2.51 17.69 9.45
CA CYS A 295 1.22 18.23 9.01
C CYS A 295 0.03 17.33 9.39
N GLY A 296 0.22 16.39 10.31
CA GLY A 296 -0.85 15.55 10.82
C GLY A 296 -0.89 14.13 10.25
N TYR A 297 -1.60 13.26 10.98
CA TYR A 297 -1.96 11.91 10.57
C TYR A 297 -0.78 10.95 10.38
N ASN A 298 0.35 11.20 11.03
CA ASN A 298 1.47 10.25 10.99
C ASN A 298 1.33 9.19 12.10
N LEU A 299 1.67 7.95 11.78
CA LEU A 299 1.90 6.87 12.74
C LEU A 299 3.41 6.68 12.89
N ILE A 300 3.95 7.05 14.05
CA ILE A 300 5.35 6.91 14.41
C ILE A 300 5.45 5.86 15.52
N GLY A 301 6.20 4.79 15.26
CA GLY A 301 6.40 3.69 16.21
C GLY A 301 7.08 4.17 17.48
N ASP A 302 8.31 4.66 17.33
CA ASP A 302 9.10 5.32 18.36
C ASP A 302 9.66 6.65 17.86
N PRO A 303 9.27 7.79 18.44
CA PRO A 303 9.78 9.10 18.07
C PRO A 303 11.17 9.43 18.66
N THR A 304 11.82 8.51 19.36
CA THR A 304 13.12 8.78 20.02
C THR A 304 14.17 9.15 18.97
N GLY A 305 14.75 10.35 19.09
CA GLY A 305 15.68 10.91 18.08
C GLY A 305 15.03 11.87 17.08
N CYS A 306 13.70 11.82 16.94
CA CYS A 306 12.91 12.72 16.10
C CYS A 306 12.65 14.03 16.85
N ASN A 307 13.42 15.07 16.52
CA ASN A 307 13.29 16.39 17.14
C ASN A 307 12.13 17.17 16.49
N SER A 308 11.32 17.83 17.33
CA SER A 308 10.18 18.70 16.95
C SER A 308 9.08 18.03 16.11
N VAL A 309 8.25 17.18 16.72
CA VAL A 309 7.00 16.66 16.10
C VAL A 309 5.91 17.76 16.00
N GLU A 310 6.12 18.93 16.60
CA GLU A 310 5.14 20.02 16.64
C GLU A 310 5.63 21.24 15.85
N ASP A 311 4.86 21.61 14.83
CA ASP A 311 5.01 22.86 14.08
C ASP A 311 4.43 24.03 14.89
N PRO A 312 5.22 25.07 15.23
CA PRO A 312 4.71 26.26 15.94
C PRO A 312 3.79 27.15 15.09
N ASP A 313 3.79 27.01 13.76
CA ASP A 313 3.00 27.84 12.83
C ASP A 313 1.94 27.06 12.03
N GLY A 314 1.91 25.73 12.13
CA GLY A 314 0.98 24.82 11.47
C GLY A 314 1.05 24.87 9.95
N CYS A 315 1.26 23.74 9.28
CA CYS A 315 0.89 23.60 7.87
C CYS A 315 -0.53 24.20 7.72
N SER A 316 -0.63 25.31 6.95
CA SER A 316 -1.66 26.37 7.03
C SER A 316 -3.10 25.94 6.66
N PHE A 317 -3.57 24.86 7.28
CA PHE A 317 -4.87 24.22 7.12
C PHE A 317 -5.39 23.83 8.51
N ILE A 318 -5.34 24.77 9.45
CA ILE A 318 -5.93 24.61 10.78
C ILE A 318 -7.46 24.67 10.65
N ARG A 319 -8.12 23.52 10.53
CA ARG A 319 -9.51 23.31 10.98
C ARG A 319 -9.71 21.84 11.42
N TYR A 320 -9.67 21.64 12.74
CA TYR A 320 -10.18 20.48 13.52
C TYR A 320 -9.47 19.12 13.35
N GLY A 321 -8.73 18.67 14.39
CA GLY A 321 -8.52 17.24 14.66
C GLY A 321 -7.26 16.55 14.10
N TYR A 322 -6.06 17.07 14.37
CA TYR A 322 -4.81 16.31 14.17
C TYR A 322 -4.85 14.99 14.96
N LYS A 323 -4.64 13.85 14.30
CA LYS A 323 -4.54 12.53 14.94
C LYS A 323 -3.19 11.90 14.64
N GLU A 324 -2.22 12.31 15.43
CA GLU A 324 -0.89 11.75 15.44
C GLU A 324 -0.92 10.49 16.30
N LEU A 325 -0.48 9.38 15.72
CA LEU A 325 -0.32 8.13 16.44
C LEU A 325 1.16 7.97 16.75
N VAL A 326 1.57 8.37 17.94
CA VAL A 326 2.99 8.34 18.35
C VAL A 326 3.13 7.39 19.52
N GLY A 327 4.04 6.42 19.39
CA GLY A 327 4.41 5.54 20.48
C GLY A 327 5.52 6.13 21.33
N SER A 328 6.39 5.26 21.83
CA SER A 328 7.54 5.63 22.66
C SER A 328 8.55 4.50 22.64
N ASP A 329 9.79 4.78 23.02
CA ASP A 329 10.83 3.76 23.19
C ASP A 329 10.39 2.58 24.06
N ALA A 330 9.73 2.85 25.19
CA ALA A 330 9.26 1.80 26.09
C ALA A 330 8.08 0.99 25.53
N ASN A 331 7.27 1.61 24.66
CA ASN A 331 6.06 1.01 24.08
C ASN A 331 5.90 1.52 22.64
N PRO A 332 6.69 0.98 21.69
CA PRO A 332 6.61 1.42 20.31
C PRO A 332 5.26 1.02 19.71
N LEU A 333 4.67 1.89 18.90
CA LEU A 333 3.43 1.55 18.20
C LEU A 333 3.72 0.57 17.07
N ASN A 334 2.99 -0.54 17.07
CA ASN A 334 2.98 -1.47 15.95
C ASN A 334 1.90 -1.03 14.93
N PRO A 335 2.27 -0.74 13.67
CA PRO A 335 1.32 -0.38 12.63
C PRO A 335 0.49 -1.57 12.14
N SER A 336 0.77 -2.79 12.59
CA SER A 336 0.06 -4.02 12.24
C SER A 336 0.00 -4.22 10.72
N LEU A 337 1.19 -4.29 10.12
CA LEU A 337 1.37 -4.48 8.68
C LEU A 337 1.50 -5.96 8.34
N ALA A 338 0.91 -6.35 7.22
CA ALA A 338 1.24 -7.61 6.57
C ALA A 338 2.64 -7.53 5.91
N PRO A 339 3.32 -8.67 5.67
CA PRO A 339 4.64 -8.68 5.02
C PRO A 339 4.64 -7.98 3.66
N LEU A 340 5.80 -7.43 3.27
CA LEU A 340 5.98 -6.82 1.94
C LEU A 340 5.70 -7.86 0.84
N ALA A 341 4.65 -7.63 0.05
CA ALA A 341 4.22 -8.55 -0.99
C ALA A 341 3.43 -7.81 -2.09
N ASP A 342 3.01 -8.55 -3.10
CA ASP A 342 2.07 -8.07 -4.11
C ASP A 342 0.64 -8.15 -3.56
N TYR A 343 0.03 -6.99 -3.30
CA TYR A 343 -1.36 -6.86 -2.87
C TYR A 343 -2.25 -6.23 -3.96
N GLY A 344 -1.87 -6.46 -5.22
CA GLY A 344 -2.39 -5.78 -6.41
C GLY A 344 -1.73 -4.41 -6.57
N GLY A 345 -1.44 -3.99 -7.80
CA GLY A 345 -0.79 -2.70 -8.06
C GLY A 345 0.54 -2.82 -8.83
N PRO A 346 1.27 -1.71 -9.00
CA PRO A 346 2.47 -1.67 -9.82
C PRO A 346 3.74 -2.10 -9.09
N THR A 347 3.77 -2.05 -7.76
CA THR A 347 4.93 -2.39 -6.92
C THR A 347 4.47 -3.08 -5.63
N GLN A 348 5.38 -3.77 -4.94
CA GLN A 348 5.06 -4.45 -3.68
C GLN A 348 4.78 -3.44 -2.56
N THR A 349 3.76 -3.69 -1.76
CA THR A 349 3.34 -2.84 -0.63
C THR A 349 3.31 -3.62 0.67
N HIS A 350 3.32 -2.93 1.81
CA HIS A 350 2.81 -3.50 3.06
C HIS A 350 1.31 -3.23 3.15
N ALA A 351 0.49 -4.29 3.19
CA ALA A 351 -0.93 -4.13 3.44
C ALA A 351 -1.21 -3.87 4.92
N LEU A 352 -2.24 -3.09 5.21
CA LEU A 352 -2.80 -2.97 6.56
C LEU A 352 -3.63 -4.21 6.89
N ILE A 353 -3.58 -4.67 8.14
CA ILE A 353 -4.57 -5.62 8.65
C ILE A 353 -5.76 -4.85 9.26
N LYS A 354 -6.92 -5.51 9.37
CA LYS A 354 -8.19 -4.89 9.77
C LYS A 354 -8.16 -4.22 11.14
N GLU A 355 -7.35 -4.74 12.06
CA GLU A 355 -7.22 -4.25 13.43
C GLU A 355 -6.12 -3.18 13.57
N SER A 356 -5.48 -2.76 12.48
CA SER A 356 -4.47 -1.72 12.54
C SER A 356 -5.06 -0.38 12.98
N GLN A 357 -4.33 0.33 13.83
CA GLN A 357 -4.68 1.68 14.25
C GLN A 357 -4.55 2.71 13.11
N ALA A 358 -3.85 2.38 12.03
CA ALA A 358 -3.74 3.22 10.85
C ALA A 358 -5.00 3.18 9.97
N VAL A 359 -5.90 2.20 10.19
CA VAL A 359 -7.15 2.09 9.45
C VAL A 359 -8.13 3.19 9.90
N ASP A 360 -8.80 3.82 8.93
CA ASP A 360 -9.81 4.87 9.10
C ASP A 360 -9.35 6.02 10.02
N THR A 361 -8.04 6.29 10.05
CA THR A 361 -7.43 7.24 10.98
C THR A 361 -6.62 8.32 10.27
N GLY A 362 -6.49 8.25 8.95
CA GLY A 362 -5.73 9.17 8.13
C GLY A 362 -6.55 10.27 7.46
N ILE A 363 -5.92 10.90 6.47
CA ILE A 363 -6.50 11.98 5.66
C ILE A 363 -6.36 11.72 4.16
N CYS A 364 -7.41 12.02 3.41
CA CYS A 364 -7.47 11.83 1.97
C CYS A 364 -6.80 12.98 1.20
N ILE A 365 -5.47 13.01 1.21
CA ILE A 365 -4.67 13.99 0.44
C ILE A 365 -4.47 13.60 -1.03
N PHE A 366 -4.67 12.32 -1.36
CA PHE A 366 -4.64 11.79 -2.72
C PHE A 366 -5.88 10.94 -3.00
N THR A 367 -6.24 10.83 -4.27
CA THR A 367 -7.41 10.06 -4.73
C THR A 367 -7.15 8.56 -4.84
N THR A 368 -5.88 8.14 -4.77
CA THR A 368 -5.48 6.73 -4.84
C THR A 368 -4.33 6.40 -3.90
N ASP A 369 -4.20 5.11 -3.55
CA ASP A 369 -3.06 4.57 -2.81
C ASP A 369 -1.88 4.16 -3.73
N GLN A 370 -0.83 3.51 -3.18
CA GLN A 370 0.32 3.05 -3.97
C GLN A 370 -0.07 2.18 -5.18
N ARG A 371 -1.13 1.40 -5.03
CA ARG A 371 -1.60 0.42 -6.00
C ARG A 371 -2.40 1.07 -7.12
N GLY A 372 -2.76 2.34 -6.95
CA GLY A 372 -3.69 3.06 -7.81
C GLY A 372 -5.15 2.75 -7.47
N LEU A 373 -5.44 2.15 -6.32
CA LEU A 373 -6.82 1.90 -5.88
C LEU A 373 -7.40 3.15 -5.19
N PRO A 374 -8.72 3.42 -5.32
CA PRO A 374 -9.34 4.64 -4.82
C PRO A 374 -9.20 4.86 -3.30
N ARG A 375 -9.27 6.12 -2.91
CA ARG A 375 -9.27 6.59 -1.52
C ARG A 375 -10.40 7.62 -1.28
N PRO A 376 -11.11 7.59 -0.14
CA PRO A 376 -11.17 6.48 0.82
C PRO A 376 -11.97 5.30 0.25
N THR A 377 -11.72 4.08 0.71
CA THR A 377 -12.53 2.91 0.37
C THR A 377 -12.83 2.06 1.61
N ASP A 378 -13.86 2.43 2.37
CA ASP A 378 -14.32 1.65 3.54
C ASP A 378 -15.66 0.92 3.30
N SER A 379 -16.12 0.19 4.34
CA SER A 379 -17.39 -0.51 4.36
C SER A 379 -18.16 -0.30 5.69
N TYR A 380 -17.85 0.77 6.44
CA TYR A 380 -18.32 1.01 7.81
C TYR A 380 -18.95 2.40 8.06
N GLY A 381 -19.25 3.17 7.02
CA GLY A 381 -20.17 4.31 7.10
C GLY A 381 -19.54 5.64 7.50
N TRP A 382 -18.21 5.69 7.66
CA TRP A 382 -17.42 6.91 7.70
C TRP A 382 -16.26 6.79 6.72
N THR A 383 -16.36 7.50 5.60
CA THR A 383 -15.34 7.58 4.54
C THR A 383 -14.10 8.33 5.00
N VAL A 384 -13.18 7.60 5.65
CA VAL A 384 -11.90 8.11 6.13
C VAL A 384 -10.78 7.31 5.46
N CYS A 385 -9.70 8.00 5.08
CA CYS A 385 -8.55 7.33 4.48
C CYS A 385 -7.66 6.68 5.53
N ASP A 386 -6.87 5.71 5.11
CA ASP A 386 -5.85 5.10 5.96
C ASP A 386 -4.54 5.90 5.97
N ILE A 387 -3.81 5.78 7.09
CA ILE A 387 -2.44 6.28 7.22
C ILE A 387 -1.49 5.37 6.43
N GLY A 388 -0.52 5.96 5.73
CA GLY A 388 0.53 5.25 4.99
C GLY A 388 0.22 5.04 3.51
N ALA A 389 0.99 4.17 2.86
CA ALA A 389 0.95 3.98 1.41
C ALA A 389 -0.20 3.10 0.90
N TYR A 390 -0.91 2.42 1.79
CA TYR A 390 -1.93 1.42 1.48
C TYR A 390 -3.29 1.85 2.00
N GLU A 391 -4.35 1.61 1.23
CA GLU A 391 -5.74 1.74 1.66
C GLU A 391 -6.37 0.36 1.86
N LEU A 392 -6.85 0.05 3.06
CA LEU A 392 -7.53 -1.20 3.35
C LEU A 392 -8.92 -1.23 2.72
N ILE A 393 -9.05 -2.03 1.67
CA ILE A 393 -10.35 -2.36 1.10
C ILE A 393 -10.89 -3.58 1.83
N ASP A 394 -11.97 -3.40 2.59
CA ASP A 394 -12.70 -4.53 3.16
C ASP A 394 -13.32 -5.37 2.02
N LYS A 395 -12.68 -6.53 1.77
CA LYS A 395 -13.12 -7.52 0.77
C LYS A 395 -14.11 -8.53 1.33
N THR A 396 -14.54 -8.39 2.58
CA THR A 396 -15.51 -9.32 3.15
C THR A 396 -16.87 -9.08 2.51
N PRO A 397 -17.49 -10.12 1.91
CA PRO A 397 -18.88 -10.03 1.51
C PRO A 397 -19.74 -9.66 2.74
N PRO A 398 -20.77 -8.81 2.58
CA PRO A 398 -21.74 -8.60 3.63
C PRO A 398 -22.42 -9.92 4.02
N GLU A 399 -22.91 -10.01 5.25
CA GLU A 399 -23.81 -11.11 5.65
C GLU A 399 -25.02 -11.18 4.72
N SER A 400 -25.69 -12.33 4.61
CA SER A 400 -26.91 -12.40 3.80
C SER A 400 -27.98 -11.46 4.37
N PRO A 401 -28.75 -10.74 3.52
CA PRO A 401 -29.85 -9.91 4.00
C PRO A 401 -30.96 -10.78 4.61
N THR A 402 -31.82 -10.18 5.43
CA THR A 402 -33.08 -10.82 5.87
C THR A 402 -34.24 -10.38 4.97
N LEU A 403 -35.33 -11.15 4.95
CA LEU A 403 -36.54 -10.83 4.19
C LEU A 403 -37.79 -11.02 5.04
N MET A 404 -38.72 -10.08 4.93
CA MET A 404 -40.04 -10.10 5.54
C MET A 404 -41.05 -9.47 4.57
N LEU A 405 -42.28 -9.97 4.54
CA LEU A 405 -43.40 -9.26 3.94
C LEU A 405 -43.74 -8.07 4.85
N SER A 406 -43.96 -6.88 4.30
CA SER A 406 -44.46 -5.75 5.08
C SER A 406 -45.76 -6.11 5.79
N SER A 407 -45.92 -5.70 7.05
CA SER A 407 -47.12 -6.00 7.84
C SER A 407 -48.39 -5.43 7.23
N ASP A 408 -48.29 -4.29 6.53
CA ASP A 408 -49.42 -3.67 5.83
C ASP A 408 -49.85 -4.48 4.61
N ASP A 409 -48.92 -5.30 4.08
CA ASP A 409 -49.14 -6.11 2.89
C ASP A 409 -49.51 -7.57 3.20
N ASP A 410 -49.43 -8.02 4.45
CA ASP A 410 -49.88 -9.33 4.91
C ASP A 410 -51.40 -9.34 5.18
N THR A 411 -52.18 -9.17 4.10
CA THR A 411 -53.64 -8.88 4.12
C THR A 411 -54.55 -10.11 4.22
N GLY A 412 -53.96 -11.26 4.55
CA GLY A 412 -54.65 -12.52 4.81
C GLY A 412 -55.51 -12.46 6.08
N SER A 413 -55.86 -13.62 6.60
CA SER A 413 -56.62 -13.69 7.85
C SER A 413 -55.76 -13.39 9.09
N ASN A 414 -54.44 -13.37 8.96
CA ASN A 414 -53.49 -13.08 10.03
C ASN A 414 -52.33 -12.26 9.44
N SER A 415 -51.95 -11.14 10.07
CA SER A 415 -50.91 -10.23 9.57
C SER A 415 -49.47 -10.69 9.89
N SER A 416 -49.27 -12.00 10.02
CA SER A 416 -47.96 -12.61 10.28
C SER A 416 -47.86 -14.04 9.74
N ASP A 417 -48.79 -14.46 8.88
CA ASP A 417 -48.79 -15.79 8.27
C ASP A 417 -48.23 -15.79 6.83
N GLN A 418 -47.82 -14.62 6.31
CA GLN A 418 -47.25 -14.44 4.97
C GLN A 418 -48.25 -14.81 3.86
N ILE A 419 -49.55 -14.68 4.14
CA ILE A 419 -50.64 -14.86 3.18
C ILE A 419 -51.24 -13.50 2.86
N THR A 420 -51.22 -13.11 1.59
CA THR A 420 -51.73 -11.80 1.15
C THR A 420 -52.81 -11.95 0.08
N LYS A 421 -53.78 -11.03 0.09
CA LYS A 421 -54.80 -10.87 -0.95
C LYS A 421 -54.42 -9.83 -2.00
N MET A 422 -53.20 -9.30 -1.93
CA MET A 422 -52.70 -8.26 -2.84
C MET A 422 -51.68 -8.86 -3.80
N SER A 423 -51.71 -8.38 -5.06
CA SER A 423 -50.70 -8.73 -6.05
C SER A 423 -49.47 -7.84 -5.97
N ASP A 424 -49.62 -6.60 -5.53
CA ASP A 424 -48.54 -5.64 -5.29
C ASP A 424 -48.24 -5.59 -3.79
N MET A 425 -46.96 -5.64 -3.42
CA MET A 425 -46.53 -5.71 -2.03
C MET A 425 -45.11 -5.17 -1.86
N THR A 426 -44.77 -4.83 -0.62
CA THR A 426 -43.46 -4.37 -0.19
C THR A 426 -42.73 -5.50 0.55
N ILE A 427 -41.57 -5.87 0.05
CA ILE A 427 -40.63 -6.72 0.78
C ILE A 427 -39.70 -5.82 1.59
N THR A 428 -39.64 -6.09 2.88
CA THR A 428 -38.75 -5.42 3.83
C THR A 428 -37.67 -6.38 4.29
N GLY A 429 -36.63 -5.83 4.90
CA GLY A 429 -35.57 -6.65 5.47
C GLY A 429 -34.47 -5.82 6.07
N THR A 430 -33.49 -6.51 6.64
CA THR A 430 -32.26 -5.92 7.14
C THR A 430 -31.08 -6.26 6.23
N GLY A 431 -30.12 -5.35 6.18
CA GLY A 431 -28.91 -5.51 5.39
C GLY A 431 -27.77 -4.61 5.87
N LYS A 432 -26.63 -4.67 5.19
CA LYS A 432 -25.50 -3.78 5.42
C LYS A 432 -25.78 -2.44 4.73
N ASN A 433 -25.74 -1.35 5.48
CA ASN A 433 -25.95 0.01 4.97
C ASN A 433 -25.16 0.30 3.68
N ALA A 434 -25.76 1.11 2.80
CA ALA A 434 -25.25 1.47 1.48
C ALA A 434 -25.08 0.31 0.48
N SER A 435 -25.47 -0.93 0.85
CA SER A 435 -25.49 -2.05 -0.09
C SER A 435 -26.75 -2.01 -0.97
N THR A 436 -26.64 -2.52 -2.21
CA THR A 436 -27.79 -2.75 -3.09
C THR A 436 -28.28 -4.18 -2.92
N VAL A 437 -29.55 -4.34 -2.56
CA VAL A 437 -30.25 -5.63 -2.45
C VAL A 437 -30.91 -5.95 -3.79
N GLN A 438 -30.87 -7.23 -4.19
CA GLN A 438 -31.56 -7.76 -5.36
C GLN A 438 -32.41 -8.98 -4.95
N LEU A 439 -33.69 -9.00 -5.31
CA LEU A 439 -34.60 -10.12 -5.07
C LEU A 439 -34.56 -11.17 -6.20
N TYR A 440 -34.75 -12.43 -5.80
CA TYR A 440 -34.87 -13.59 -6.67
C TYR A 440 -36.15 -14.35 -6.32
N ARG A 441 -36.81 -14.91 -7.34
CA ARG A 441 -37.95 -15.81 -7.19
C ARG A 441 -37.58 -17.18 -7.72
N ASN A 442 -37.68 -18.21 -6.87
CA ASN A 442 -37.34 -19.59 -7.22
C ASN A 442 -35.93 -19.70 -7.88
N GLY A 443 -34.97 -18.91 -7.38
CA GLY A 443 -33.60 -18.84 -7.89
C GLY A 443 -33.37 -17.97 -9.13
N SER A 444 -34.42 -17.41 -9.75
CA SER A 444 -34.30 -16.50 -10.89
C SER A 444 -34.40 -15.05 -10.46
N GLN A 445 -33.53 -14.17 -10.97
CA GLN A 445 -33.55 -12.74 -10.64
C GLN A 445 -34.89 -12.11 -11.07
N ILE A 446 -35.48 -11.29 -10.18
CA ILE A 446 -36.64 -10.47 -10.52
C ILE A 446 -36.13 -9.14 -11.06
N SER A 447 -36.37 -8.87 -12.34
CA SER A 447 -35.91 -7.64 -12.98
C SER A 447 -36.48 -6.40 -12.29
N GLY A 448 -35.60 -5.47 -11.89
CA GLY A 448 -35.98 -4.21 -11.24
C GLY A 448 -36.33 -4.31 -9.75
N ALA A 449 -36.36 -5.51 -9.16
CA ALA A 449 -36.60 -5.70 -7.74
C ALA A 449 -35.34 -5.47 -6.91
N THR A 450 -34.88 -4.21 -6.90
CA THR A 450 -33.68 -3.75 -6.20
C THR A 450 -34.00 -2.69 -5.16
N GLY A 451 -33.28 -2.71 -4.03
CA GLY A 451 -33.40 -1.71 -2.98
C GLY A 451 -32.03 -1.30 -2.45
N ILE A 452 -31.93 -0.11 -1.86
CA ILE A 452 -30.71 0.35 -1.16
C ILE A 452 -30.95 0.24 0.33
N VAL A 453 -29.99 -0.32 1.07
CA VAL A 453 -30.06 -0.39 2.52
C VAL A 453 -29.74 0.98 3.14
N SER A 454 -30.67 1.50 3.93
CA SER A 454 -30.52 2.71 4.76
C SER A 454 -31.00 2.41 6.18
N ASP A 455 -30.26 2.91 7.18
CA ASP A 455 -30.53 2.66 8.60
C ASP A 455 -30.75 1.17 8.94
N ASN A 456 -29.91 0.31 8.33
CA ASN A 456 -29.92 -1.15 8.40
C ASN A 456 -31.18 -1.83 7.84
N THR A 457 -32.00 -1.10 7.09
CA THR A 457 -33.26 -1.59 6.52
C THR A 457 -33.37 -1.29 5.04
N PHE A 458 -34.19 -2.05 4.31
CA PHE A 458 -34.53 -1.76 2.92
C PHE A 458 -36.00 -2.08 2.64
N PHE A 459 -36.50 -1.52 1.54
CA PHE A 459 -37.85 -1.71 1.02
C PHE A 459 -37.76 -1.97 -0.48
N ILE A 460 -38.44 -2.99 -0.98
CA ILE A 460 -38.51 -3.34 -2.41
C ILE A 460 -39.95 -3.68 -2.76
N ASP A 461 -40.55 -2.86 -3.62
CA ASP A 461 -41.88 -3.12 -4.16
C ASP A 461 -41.81 -4.18 -5.27
N ILE A 462 -42.68 -5.18 -5.20
CA ILE A 462 -42.79 -6.24 -6.18
C ILE A 462 -44.25 -6.57 -6.48
N SER A 463 -44.49 -7.18 -7.65
CA SER A 463 -45.77 -7.78 -8.00
C SER A 463 -45.63 -9.29 -8.15
N LEU A 464 -46.48 -10.05 -7.46
CA LEU A 464 -46.56 -11.51 -7.54
C LEU A 464 -47.93 -11.96 -8.04
N THR A 465 -47.95 -13.05 -8.80
CA THR A 465 -49.20 -13.68 -9.26
C THR A 465 -49.80 -14.56 -8.17
N GLU A 466 -51.04 -15.00 -8.34
CA GLU A 466 -51.68 -16.02 -7.50
C GLU A 466 -50.76 -17.24 -7.26
N GLY A 467 -50.73 -17.75 -6.03
CA GLY A 467 -50.02 -18.96 -5.63
C GLY A 467 -48.85 -18.74 -4.67
N ILE A 468 -48.07 -19.80 -4.47
CA ILE A 468 -46.93 -19.83 -3.53
C ILE A 468 -45.66 -19.39 -4.25
N HIS A 469 -44.93 -18.44 -3.66
CA HIS A 469 -43.64 -17.95 -4.16
C HIS A 469 -42.56 -18.08 -3.09
N SER A 470 -41.38 -18.55 -3.50
CA SER A 470 -40.18 -18.53 -2.66
C SER A 470 -39.26 -17.41 -3.12
N LEU A 471 -39.06 -16.43 -2.24
CA LEU A 471 -38.18 -15.29 -2.47
C LEU A 471 -36.86 -15.48 -1.72
N THR A 472 -35.75 -15.16 -2.38
CA THR A 472 -34.44 -15.00 -1.74
C THR A 472 -33.84 -13.67 -2.16
N ALA A 473 -32.84 -13.20 -1.43
CA ALA A 473 -32.15 -11.96 -1.75
C ALA A 473 -30.64 -12.10 -1.58
N THR A 474 -29.90 -11.33 -2.36
CA THR A 474 -28.48 -11.06 -2.11
C THR A 474 -28.30 -9.56 -1.96
N GLN A 475 -27.27 -9.14 -1.23
CA GLN A 475 -26.87 -7.73 -1.21
C GLN A 475 -25.43 -7.57 -1.68
N THR A 476 -25.19 -6.52 -2.47
CA THR A 476 -23.86 -6.15 -2.97
C THR A 476 -23.42 -4.88 -2.30
N SER A 477 -22.28 -4.93 -1.61
CA SER A 477 -21.71 -3.75 -0.95
C SER A 477 -21.25 -2.71 -1.97
N ILE A 478 -21.02 -1.48 -1.52
CA ILE A 478 -20.50 -0.40 -2.37
C ILE A 478 -19.14 -0.75 -3.02
N ASN A 479 -18.39 -1.67 -2.40
CA ASN A 479 -17.10 -2.17 -2.86
C ASN A 479 -17.24 -3.33 -3.87
N GLY A 480 -18.46 -3.70 -4.25
CA GLY A 480 -18.74 -4.72 -5.26
C GLY A 480 -18.74 -6.16 -4.76
N TYR A 481 -18.68 -6.41 -3.45
CA TYR A 481 -18.73 -7.77 -2.88
C TYR A 481 -20.18 -8.17 -2.58
N THR A 482 -20.62 -9.30 -3.14
CA THR A 482 -21.99 -9.82 -3.00
C THR A 482 -22.08 -10.90 -1.91
N SER A 483 -23.09 -10.81 -1.06
CA SER A 483 -23.40 -11.79 -0.01
C SER A 483 -23.80 -13.16 -0.59
N ALA A 484 -23.83 -14.18 0.28
CA ALA A 484 -24.65 -15.36 -0.01
C ALA A 484 -26.15 -15.00 -0.10
N ALA A 485 -26.96 -15.92 -0.65
CA ALA A 485 -28.40 -15.76 -0.65
C ALA A 485 -28.96 -15.78 0.79
N SER A 486 -30.04 -15.04 1.02
CA SER A 486 -30.82 -15.09 2.25
C SER A 486 -31.49 -16.45 2.46
N SER A 487 -31.96 -16.69 3.68
CA SER A 487 -33.02 -17.68 3.91
C SER A 487 -34.25 -17.35 3.04
N PRO A 488 -34.96 -18.36 2.53
CA PRO A 488 -36.13 -18.13 1.69
C PRO A 488 -37.31 -17.56 2.50
N LEU A 489 -37.95 -16.52 1.98
CA LEU A 489 -39.26 -16.03 2.42
C LEU A 489 -40.34 -16.66 1.54
N THR A 490 -41.34 -17.31 2.14
CA THR A 490 -42.41 -17.99 1.40
C THR A 490 -43.69 -17.18 1.50
N ILE A 491 -44.15 -16.60 0.39
CA ILE A 491 -45.37 -15.80 0.35
C ILE A 491 -46.45 -16.56 -0.40
N THR A 492 -47.66 -16.58 0.15
CA THR A 492 -48.85 -17.09 -0.55
C THR A 492 -49.72 -15.93 -0.97
N VAL A 493 -49.91 -15.75 -2.28
CA VAL A 493 -50.86 -14.80 -2.85
C VAL A 493 -52.18 -15.53 -3.07
N ASP A 494 -53.23 -15.11 -2.35
CA ASP A 494 -54.61 -15.61 -2.45
C ASP A 494 -55.59 -14.46 -2.75
N THR A 495 -55.74 -14.15 -4.03
CA THR A 495 -56.65 -13.13 -4.56
C THR A 495 -58.06 -13.67 -4.82
N ALA A 496 -58.33 -14.95 -4.51
CA ALA A 496 -59.59 -15.59 -4.86
C ALA A 496 -60.76 -15.00 -4.06
N VAL A 497 -61.74 -14.44 -4.78
CA VAL A 497 -63.01 -14.01 -4.17
C VAL A 497 -63.79 -15.24 -3.71
N PRO A 498 -64.24 -15.32 -2.44
CA PRO A 498 -65.06 -16.43 -1.97
C PRO A 498 -66.29 -16.62 -2.86
N ARG A 499 -66.56 -17.84 -3.31
CA ARG A 499 -67.79 -18.12 -4.06
C ARG A 499 -68.99 -17.87 -3.14
N PRO A 500 -70.02 -17.15 -3.60
CA PRO A 500 -71.21 -16.92 -2.80
C PRO A 500 -71.87 -18.26 -2.44
N PRO A 501 -72.48 -18.39 -1.25
CA PRO A 501 -73.17 -19.60 -0.86
C PRO A 501 -74.31 -19.87 -1.84
N VAL A 502 -74.26 -21.01 -2.53
CA VAL A 502 -75.37 -21.48 -3.37
C VAL A 502 -76.48 -21.97 -2.46
N CYS A 503 -77.50 -21.15 -2.25
CA CYS A 503 -78.73 -21.56 -1.57
C CYS A 503 -79.53 -22.44 -2.54
N SER A 504 -79.50 -23.75 -2.36
CA SER A 504 -80.32 -24.69 -3.13
C SER A 504 -81.70 -24.80 -2.49
N PHE A 505 -82.71 -24.17 -3.10
CA PHE A 505 -84.11 -24.44 -2.76
C PHE A 505 -84.49 -25.83 -3.26
N HIS A 506 -84.61 -26.80 -2.36
CA HIS A 506 -85.25 -28.08 -2.66
C HIS A 506 -86.77 -27.86 -2.72
N ARG A 507 -87.29 -27.59 -3.92
CA ARG A 507 -88.74 -27.48 -4.14
C ARG A 507 -89.31 -28.88 -4.33
N THR A 508 -89.81 -29.51 -3.27
CA THR A 508 -90.69 -30.69 -3.40
C THR A 508 -92.02 -30.25 -4.01
N MET A 509 -92.20 -30.42 -5.31
CA MET A 509 -93.52 -30.38 -5.92
C MET A 509 -94.21 -31.73 -5.70
N THR A 510 -95.12 -31.80 -4.72
CA THR A 510 -96.16 -32.83 -4.69
C THR A 510 -97.23 -32.47 -5.73
N PRO A 511 -97.53 -33.30 -6.73
CA PRO A 511 -98.59 -33.02 -7.69
C PRO A 511 -99.97 -33.15 -7.02
N VAL A 512 -100.73 -32.06 -7.00
CA VAL A 512 -102.16 -32.07 -6.63
C VAL A 512 -102.97 -32.41 -7.87
N SER A 513 -103.71 -33.53 -7.82
CA SER A 513 -104.62 -33.95 -8.89
C SER A 513 -105.80 -32.98 -9.01
N ALA A 514 -106.04 -32.46 -10.21
CA ALA A 514 -107.19 -31.63 -10.53
C ALA A 514 -108.43 -32.51 -10.78
N THR A 515 -109.43 -32.40 -9.90
CA THR A 515 -110.78 -32.91 -10.17
C THR A 515 -111.59 -31.81 -10.85
N ALA A 516 -112.10 -32.08 -12.05
CA ALA A 516 -112.97 -31.17 -12.80
C ALA A 516 -114.32 -30.98 -12.09
N ILE A 517 -114.67 -29.72 -11.78
CA ILE A 517 -116.03 -29.34 -11.36
C ILE A 517 -116.63 -28.47 -12.48
N THR A 518 -117.66 -29.01 -13.13
CA THR A 518 -118.46 -28.32 -14.16
C THR A 518 -119.33 -27.22 -13.55
N SER A 519 -119.23 -25.99 -14.07
CA SER A 519 -120.03 -24.86 -13.63
C SER A 519 -121.49 -24.95 -14.13
N HIS A 520 -122.45 -25.04 -13.22
CA HIS A 520 -123.83 -24.64 -13.49
C HIS A 520 -124.00 -23.15 -13.15
N ARG A 521 -124.18 -22.32 -14.18
CA ARG A 521 -124.75 -20.96 -14.04
C ARG A 521 -126.27 -21.04 -14.17
N LYS A 522 -126.99 -20.40 -13.25
CA LYS A 522 -128.12 -19.50 -13.55
C LYS A 522 -128.49 -18.66 -12.30
N PRO A 523 -129.16 -17.50 -12.48
CA PRO A 523 -128.78 -16.25 -11.81
C PRO A 523 -129.92 -15.59 -11.00
N ARG A 524 -129.60 -14.42 -10.40
CA ARG A 524 -130.51 -13.37 -9.87
C ARG A 524 -131.24 -13.73 -8.57
N ASP A 525 -131.51 -12.82 -7.64
CA ASP A 525 -131.55 -11.34 -7.64
C ASP A 525 -130.73 -10.72 -6.50
#